data_AF-A0A7Y7IYR5-F1
#
_entry.id   AF-A0A7Y7IYR5-F1
#
_cell.length_a   1.000
_cell.length_b   1.000
_cell.length_c   1.000
_cell.angle_alpha   90.00
_cell.angle_beta   90.00
_cell.angle_gamma   90.00
#
_symmetry.space_group_name_H-M   'P 1'
#
loop_
_entity.id
_entity.type
_entity.pdbx_description
1 polymer ?
#
loop_
_entity_poly.entity_id
_entity_poly.type
_entity_poly.pdbx_seq_one_letter_code
_entity_poly.pdbx_strand_id
1 'polypeptide(L)'
;MRGLAARGSGGMWAAGEMRVAWAKDALAGLTLASMNIPQVLGYTRIAVMPAVTGLYTVLLPLVAFAVLGSSRHLVVAADSATAAIFSSALAPMAAPGSPHYVALVGMLTLLCAGFLLVARLFRLGFLADFFSRTVLVGFLAGVGVQVGIAMSRDMLGVAAPAHDPLLQLVQVARALPRAQGLTAA
;
A
#
# COMPACT_ATOMS: atom_id res chain seq x y z
N MET A 1 30.43 -38.72 -7.91
CA MET A 1 30.49 -39.30 -9.28
C MET A 1 29.07 -39.65 -9.72
N ARG A 2 28.71 -39.29 -10.97
CA ARG A 2 27.37 -39.17 -11.60
C ARG A 2 26.68 -37.84 -11.29
N GLY A 3 26.51 -36.90 -12.21
CA GLY A 3 26.79 -36.87 -13.64
C GLY A 3 26.17 -35.59 -14.21
N LEU A 4 26.99 -34.76 -14.84
CA LEU A 4 26.58 -33.61 -15.64
C LEU A 4 25.70 -34.07 -16.81
N ALA A 5 24.60 -33.37 -17.06
CA ALA A 5 23.93 -33.34 -18.35
C ALA A 5 23.35 -31.94 -18.60
N ALA A 6 24.23 -31.04 -19.02
CA ALA A 6 23.84 -29.89 -19.84
C ALA A 6 23.61 -30.38 -21.29
N ARG A 7 22.64 -29.76 -21.98
CA ARG A 7 22.18 -29.87 -23.40
C ARG A 7 20.75 -30.41 -23.45
N GLY A 8 19.75 -29.78 -24.07
CA GLY A 8 19.69 -28.61 -24.93
C GLY A 8 18.50 -28.77 -25.88
N SER A 9 17.57 -27.82 -25.89
CA SER A 9 16.63 -27.49 -26.99
C SER A 9 15.82 -26.26 -26.51
N GLY A 10 15.84 -25.09 -27.13
CA GLY A 10 15.92 -24.83 -28.55
C GLY A 10 14.55 -25.05 -29.19
N GLY A 11 13.66 -24.05 -29.06
CA GLY A 11 12.69 -23.74 -30.12
C GLY A 11 11.30 -24.40 -30.12
N MET A 12 10.67 -24.72 -28.98
CA MET A 12 9.32 -25.31 -29.02
C MET A 12 8.42 -24.97 -27.82
N TRP A 13 8.31 -23.67 -27.47
CA TRP A 13 7.18 -23.20 -26.66
C TRP A 13 6.09 -22.75 -27.63
N ALA A 14 5.08 -23.60 -27.77
CA ALA A 14 4.00 -23.45 -28.73
C ALA A 14 3.32 -22.10 -28.55
N ALA A 15 3.13 -21.36 -29.65
CA ALA A 15 2.39 -20.10 -29.68
C ALA A 15 0.98 -20.22 -29.04
N GLY A 16 0.42 -21.43 -28.95
CA GLY A 16 -0.80 -21.74 -28.22
C GLY A 16 -0.69 -21.63 -26.69
N GLU A 17 0.38 -22.13 -26.08
CA GLU A 17 0.61 -22.01 -24.63
C GLU A 17 0.93 -20.56 -24.24
N MET A 18 1.66 -19.85 -25.11
CA MET A 18 1.92 -18.42 -24.93
C MET A 18 0.61 -17.63 -24.97
N ARG A 19 -0.28 -17.83 -25.94
CA ARG A 19 -1.57 -17.10 -25.99
C ARG A 19 -2.47 -17.34 -24.76
N VAL A 20 -2.46 -18.55 -24.19
CA VAL A 20 -3.25 -18.87 -22.98
C VAL A 20 -2.65 -18.22 -21.73
N ALA A 21 -1.32 -18.12 -21.64
CA ALA A 21 -0.66 -17.40 -20.54
C ALA A 21 -1.02 -15.90 -20.56
N TRP A 22 -1.03 -15.27 -21.74
CA TRP A 22 -1.29 -13.83 -21.86
C TRP A 22 -2.74 -13.47 -21.54
N ALA A 23 -3.70 -14.32 -21.93
CA ALA A 23 -5.10 -14.12 -21.57
C ALA A 23 -5.33 -14.24 -20.05
N LYS A 24 -4.65 -15.20 -19.40
CA LYS A 24 -4.69 -15.36 -17.93
C LYS A 24 -4.03 -14.20 -17.21
N ASP A 25 -2.88 -13.73 -17.69
CA ASP A 25 -2.17 -12.58 -17.12
C ASP A 25 -2.94 -11.28 -17.30
N ALA A 26 -3.58 -11.09 -18.47
CA ALA A 26 -4.46 -9.94 -18.72
C ALA A 26 -5.70 -9.95 -17.81
N LEU A 27 -6.33 -11.12 -17.63
CA LEU A 27 -7.47 -11.26 -16.72
C LEU A 27 -7.04 -11.00 -15.26
N ALA A 28 -5.91 -11.56 -14.82
CA ALA A 28 -5.37 -11.32 -13.49
C ALA A 28 -5.02 -9.83 -13.27
N GLY A 29 -4.41 -9.18 -14.27
CA GLY A 29 -4.13 -7.76 -14.25
C GLY A 29 -5.39 -6.90 -14.17
N LEU A 30 -6.45 -7.26 -14.90
CA LEU A 30 -7.74 -6.57 -14.85
C LEU A 30 -8.40 -6.73 -13.47
N THR A 31 -8.40 -7.94 -12.90
CA THR A 31 -8.91 -8.16 -11.54
C THR A 31 -8.14 -7.34 -10.51
N LEU A 32 -6.80 -7.34 -10.59
CA LEU A 32 -5.95 -6.54 -9.72
C LEU A 32 -6.21 -5.04 -9.88
N ALA A 33 -6.34 -4.54 -11.11
CA ALA A 33 -6.64 -3.13 -11.37
C ALA A 33 -8.00 -2.74 -10.77
N SER A 34 -9.02 -3.59 -10.96
CA SER A 34 -10.37 -3.37 -10.41
C SER A 34 -10.39 -3.30 -8.89
N MET A 35 -9.53 -4.07 -8.20
CA MET A 35 -9.43 -4.01 -6.73
C MET A 35 -8.56 -2.84 -6.25
N ASN A 36 -7.48 -2.53 -6.96
CA ASN A 36 -6.53 -1.50 -6.55
C ASN A 36 -7.12 -0.09 -6.65
N ILE A 37 -7.95 0.22 -7.65
CA ILE A 37 -8.56 1.55 -7.82
C ILE A 37 -9.37 1.99 -6.58
N PRO A 38 -10.38 1.24 -6.09
CA PRO A 38 -11.10 1.64 -4.88
C PRO A 38 -10.20 1.62 -3.64
N GLN A 39 -9.23 0.70 -3.58
CA GLN A 39 -8.29 0.60 -2.47
C GLN A 39 -7.42 1.86 -2.31
N VAL A 40 -6.81 2.36 -3.40
CA VAL A 40 -5.98 3.58 -3.34
C VAL A 40 -6.81 4.82 -3.02
N LEU A 41 -8.06 4.88 -3.49
CA LEU A 41 -8.98 5.96 -3.13
C LEU A 41 -9.28 5.95 -1.61
N GLY A 42 -9.48 4.78 -1.03
CA GLY A 42 -9.58 4.63 0.43
C GLY A 42 -8.31 5.11 1.16
N TYR A 43 -7.13 4.80 0.64
CA TYR A 43 -5.87 5.22 1.27
C TYR A 43 -5.62 6.73 1.18
N THR A 44 -6.11 7.40 0.13
CA THR A 44 -6.06 8.87 0.09
C THR A 44 -6.88 9.53 1.21
N ARG A 45 -7.95 8.88 1.69
CA ARG A 45 -8.71 9.35 2.85
C ARG A 45 -7.89 9.26 4.13
N ILE A 46 -7.22 8.12 4.35
CA ILE A 46 -6.31 7.92 5.51
C ILE A 46 -5.16 8.93 5.47
N ALA A 47 -4.58 9.13 4.28
CA ALA A 47 -3.49 10.05 4.05
C ALA A 47 -3.91 11.53 4.08
N VAL A 48 -5.22 11.81 4.10
CA VAL A 48 -5.82 13.15 3.97
C VAL A 48 -5.27 13.90 2.74
N MET A 49 -5.31 13.22 1.60
CA MET A 49 -4.83 13.70 0.30
C MET A 49 -5.96 13.78 -0.73
N PRO A 50 -5.82 14.61 -1.79
CA PRO A 50 -6.73 14.57 -2.93
C PRO A 50 -6.77 13.18 -3.58
N ALA A 51 -7.96 12.69 -3.96
CA ALA A 51 -8.16 11.36 -4.55
C ALA A 51 -7.26 11.07 -5.78
N VAL A 52 -6.96 12.11 -6.57
CA VAL A 52 -6.08 12.05 -7.73
C VAL A 52 -4.68 11.51 -7.37
N THR A 53 -4.15 11.80 -6.18
CA THR A 53 -2.82 11.33 -5.79
C THR A 53 -2.77 9.82 -5.65
N GLY A 54 -3.88 9.18 -5.25
CA GLY A 54 -3.99 7.71 -5.19
C GLY A 54 -3.90 7.05 -6.56
N LEU A 55 -4.41 7.70 -7.61
CA LEU A 55 -4.27 7.19 -8.97
C LEU A 55 -2.80 7.25 -9.43
N TYR A 56 -2.06 8.29 -9.03
CA TYR A 56 -0.63 8.38 -9.31
C TYR A 56 0.19 7.29 -8.62
N THR A 57 -0.17 6.92 -7.38
CA THR A 57 0.53 5.86 -6.63
C THR A 57 0.25 4.45 -7.14
N VAL A 58 -0.80 4.24 -7.93
CA VAL A 58 -1.03 2.96 -8.62
C VAL A 58 -0.36 2.94 -9.99
N LEU A 59 -0.46 4.01 -10.77
CA LEU A 59 -0.01 4.02 -12.16
C LEU A 59 1.52 4.07 -12.25
N LEU A 60 2.16 5.03 -11.58
CA LEU A 60 3.59 5.29 -11.73
C LEU A 60 4.45 4.12 -11.20
N PRO A 61 4.20 3.57 -9.99
CA PRO A 61 5.01 2.46 -9.48
C PRO A 61 4.80 1.17 -10.25
N LEU A 62 3.61 0.92 -10.81
CA LEU A 62 3.35 -0.27 -11.62
C LEU A 62 4.15 -0.23 -12.92
N VAL A 63 4.17 0.91 -13.62
CA VAL A 63 4.98 1.10 -14.82
C VAL A 63 6.48 0.99 -14.49
N ALA A 64 6.92 1.64 -13.41
CA ALA A 64 8.31 1.55 -12.97
C ALA A 64 8.71 0.11 -12.61
N PHE A 65 7.85 -0.63 -11.93
CA PHE A 65 8.10 -2.03 -11.55
C PHE A 65 8.04 -2.97 -12.76
N ALA A 66 7.20 -2.71 -13.76
CA ALA A 66 7.18 -3.50 -14.99
C ALA A 66 8.52 -3.42 -15.76
N VAL A 67 9.24 -2.29 -15.66
CA VAL A 67 10.54 -2.08 -16.33
C VAL A 67 11.71 -2.54 -15.46
N LEU A 68 11.67 -2.27 -14.15
CA LEU A 68 12.80 -2.47 -13.23
C LEU A 68 12.67 -3.71 -12.33
N GLY A 69 11.47 -4.29 -12.27
CA GLY A 69 11.15 -5.40 -11.37
C GLY A 69 11.77 -6.71 -11.82
N SER A 70 12.26 -7.50 -10.86
CA SER A 70 12.88 -8.79 -11.10
C SER A 70 11.92 -9.97 -10.93
N SER A 71 10.69 -9.73 -10.48
CA SER A 71 9.69 -10.76 -10.17
C SER A 71 8.42 -10.59 -10.99
N ARG A 72 8.03 -11.65 -11.69
CA ARG A 72 6.80 -11.71 -12.52
C ARG A 72 5.50 -11.85 -11.72
N HIS A 73 5.59 -12.13 -10.42
CA HIS A 73 4.41 -12.37 -9.56
C HIS A 73 4.21 -11.30 -8.48
N LEU A 74 5.18 -10.38 -8.31
CA LEU A 74 5.08 -9.34 -7.30
C LEU A 74 4.30 -8.15 -7.89
N VAL A 75 3.32 -7.68 -7.14
CA VAL A 75 2.52 -6.50 -7.48
C VAL A 75 2.88 -5.40 -6.50
N VAL A 76 3.29 -4.25 -7.03
CA VAL A 76 3.53 -3.04 -6.23
C VAL A 76 2.23 -2.27 -6.15
N ALA A 77 1.79 -1.97 -4.93
CA ALA A 77 0.61 -1.18 -4.65
C ALA A 77 0.86 -0.25 -3.46
N ALA A 78 0.01 0.76 -3.31
CA ALA A 78 0.01 1.58 -2.11
C ALA A 78 -0.39 0.74 -0.88
N ASP A 79 0.02 1.20 0.30
CA ASP A 79 -0.20 0.52 1.57
C ASP A 79 -0.84 1.46 2.60
N SER A 80 -1.83 0.95 3.35
CA SER A 80 -2.58 1.73 4.35
C SER A 80 -1.75 2.07 5.59
N ALA A 81 -0.80 1.20 5.98
CA ALA A 81 0.05 1.44 7.13
C ALA A 81 0.91 2.69 6.91
N THR A 82 1.55 2.73 5.74
CA THR A 82 2.41 3.83 5.33
C THR A 82 1.61 5.13 5.26
N ALA A 83 0.39 5.09 4.71
CA ALA A 83 -0.55 6.21 4.68
C ALA A 83 -0.86 6.75 6.09
N ALA A 84 -1.16 5.87 7.05
CA ALA A 84 -1.45 6.28 8.42
C ALA A 84 -0.23 6.86 9.14
N ILE A 85 0.96 6.27 8.92
CA ILE A 85 2.22 6.68 9.58
C ILE A 85 2.64 8.09 9.13
N PHE A 86 2.72 8.36 7.82
CA PHE A 86 3.15 9.70 7.40
C PHE A 86 2.07 10.74 7.69
N SER A 87 0.79 10.36 7.64
CA SER A 87 -0.32 11.28 7.92
C SER A 87 -0.28 11.76 9.36
N SER A 88 -0.09 10.86 10.32
CA SER A 88 0.06 11.23 11.74
C SER A 88 1.35 12.02 12.01
N ALA A 89 2.44 11.70 11.30
CA ALA A 89 3.71 12.41 11.45
C ALA A 89 3.66 13.85 10.91
N LEU A 90 2.94 14.09 9.80
CA LEU A 90 2.90 15.38 9.11
C LEU A 90 1.71 16.26 9.53
N ALA A 91 0.66 15.68 10.11
CA ALA A 91 -0.50 16.42 10.61
C ALA A 91 -0.18 17.60 11.55
N PRO A 92 0.80 17.54 12.48
CA PRO A 92 1.16 18.71 13.29
C PRO A 92 1.96 19.78 12.51
N MET A 93 2.48 19.46 11.32
CA MET A 93 3.35 20.35 10.55
C MET A 93 2.59 21.19 9.51
N ALA A 94 1.46 20.68 9.00
CA ALA A 94 0.63 21.39 8.04
C ALA A 94 -0.82 20.93 8.13
N ALA A 95 -1.75 21.83 7.80
CA ALA A 95 -3.17 21.48 7.73
C ALA A 95 -3.38 20.31 6.73
N PRO A 96 -3.96 19.19 7.16
CA PRO A 96 -4.21 18.04 6.28
C PRO A 96 -5.03 18.43 5.05
N GLY A 97 -4.65 17.92 3.87
CA GLY A 97 -5.30 18.25 2.59
C GLY A 97 -4.94 19.61 1.99
N SER A 98 -4.17 20.46 2.70
CA SER A 98 -3.70 21.73 2.14
C SER A 98 -2.63 21.52 1.05
N PRO A 99 -2.45 22.49 0.12
CA PRO A 99 -1.37 22.41 -0.88
C PRO A 99 0.03 22.26 -0.26
N HIS A 100 0.26 22.88 0.89
CA HIS A 100 1.52 22.76 1.63
C HIS A 100 1.72 21.35 2.18
N TYR A 101 0.67 20.71 2.70
CA TYR A 101 0.72 19.32 3.15
C TYR A 101 1.01 18.35 1.98
N VAL A 102 0.43 18.59 0.80
CA VAL A 102 0.75 17.84 -0.43
C VAL A 102 2.23 17.95 -0.80
N ALA A 103 2.80 19.15 -0.73
CA ALA A 103 4.22 19.36 -0.99
C ALA A 103 5.12 18.64 0.04
N LEU A 104 4.76 18.67 1.33
CA LEU A 104 5.50 17.96 2.40
C LEU A 104 5.51 16.45 2.19
N VAL A 105 4.35 15.84 1.89
CA VAL A 105 4.27 14.40 1.58
C VAL A 105 5.10 14.05 0.35
N GLY A 106 5.09 14.90 -0.69
CA GLY A 106 5.94 14.75 -1.86
C GLY A 106 7.43 14.75 -1.51
N MET A 107 7.87 15.71 -0.70
CA MET A 107 9.25 15.81 -0.22
C MET A 107 9.64 14.57 0.60
N LEU A 108 8.79 14.14 1.54
CA LEU A 108 9.02 12.94 2.34
C LEU A 108 9.14 11.69 1.46
N THR A 109 8.31 11.59 0.43
CA THR A 109 8.34 10.47 -0.53
C THR A 109 9.66 10.45 -1.30
N LEU A 110 10.15 11.60 -1.76
CA LEU A 110 11.45 11.72 -2.43
C LEU A 110 12.62 11.38 -1.49
N LEU A 111 12.56 11.83 -0.24
CA LEU A 111 13.54 11.50 0.80
C LEU A 111 13.60 9.99 1.04
N CYS A 112 12.44 9.35 1.24
CA CYS A 112 12.33 7.89 1.37
C CYS A 112 12.89 7.16 0.14
N ALA A 113 12.54 7.61 -1.06
CA ALA A 113 13.09 7.04 -2.30
C ALA A 113 14.62 7.16 -2.35
N GLY A 114 15.17 8.32 -1.96
CA GLY A 114 16.61 8.53 -1.82
C GLY A 114 17.26 7.55 -0.84
N PHE A 115 16.68 7.38 0.35
CA PHE A 115 17.18 6.40 1.33
C PHE A 115 17.11 4.96 0.81
N LEU A 116 16.04 4.58 0.11
CA LEU A 116 15.92 3.26 -0.49
C LEU A 116 16.96 3.02 -1.61
N LEU A 117 17.27 4.05 -2.41
CA LEU A 117 18.34 3.98 -3.42
C LEU A 117 19.72 3.85 -2.78
N VAL A 118 19.99 4.59 -1.70
CA VAL A 118 21.23 4.46 -0.93
C VAL A 118 21.33 3.07 -0.30
N ALA A 119 20.26 2.57 0.31
CA ALA A 119 20.20 1.23 0.86
C ALA A 119 20.46 0.15 -0.21
N ARG A 120 19.94 0.35 -1.44
CA ARG A 120 20.23 -0.53 -2.58
C ARG A 120 21.71 -0.51 -2.97
N LEU A 121 22.36 0.66 -2.98
CA LEU A 121 23.78 0.79 -3.30
C LEU A 121 24.67 0.00 -2.32
N PHE A 122 24.33 0.09 -1.03
CA PHE A 122 25.01 -0.66 0.03
C PHE A 122 24.50 -2.11 0.18
N ARG A 123 23.58 -2.56 -0.68
CA ARG A 123 22.96 -3.89 -0.65
C ARG A 123 22.34 -4.27 0.70
N LEU A 124 21.75 -3.30 1.40
CA LEU A 124 21.07 -3.50 2.69
C LEU A 124 19.79 -4.35 2.61
N GLY A 125 19.50 -4.97 1.46
CA GLY A 125 18.39 -5.92 1.33
C GLY A 125 18.48 -7.09 2.32
N PHE A 126 19.70 -7.51 2.69
CA PHE A 126 19.91 -8.56 3.70
C PHE A 126 19.36 -8.17 5.08
N LEU A 127 19.19 -6.87 5.35
CA LEU A 127 18.65 -6.40 6.62
C LEU A 127 17.16 -6.75 6.79
N ALA A 128 16.43 -6.87 5.67
CA ALA A 128 15.04 -7.29 5.67
C ALA A 128 14.88 -8.75 6.16
N ASP A 129 15.90 -9.59 5.98
CA ASP A 129 15.86 -11.00 6.40
C ASP A 129 16.02 -11.17 7.93
N PHE A 130 16.44 -10.12 8.66
CA PHE A 130 16.53 -10.16 10.13
C PHE A 130 15.20 -9.93 10.84
N PHE A 131 14.16 -9.48 10.12
CA PHE A 131 12.83 -9.35 10.71
C PHE A 131 12.24 -10.74 10.94
N SER A 132 12.10 -11.13 12.21
CA SER A 132 11.47 -12.40 12.55
C SER A 132 10.00 -12.41 12.12
N ARG A 133 9.50 -13.59 11.75
CA ARG A 133 8.09 -13.78 11.39
C ARG A 133 7.15 -13.27 12.48
N THR A 134 7.50 -13.46 13.75
CA THR A 134 6.71 -12.99 14.89
C THR A 134 6.64 -11.47 14.99
N VAL A 135 7.74 -10.76 14.74
CA VAL A 135 7.76 -9.28 14.73
C VAL A 135 6.91 -8.75 13.58
N LEU A 136 7.04 -9.32 12.38
CA LEU A 136 6.23 -8.95 11.22
C LEU A 136 4.74 -9.15 11.50
N VAL A 137 4.35 -10.33 12.01
CA VAL A 137 2.94 -10.61 12.34
C VAL A 137 2.41 -9.66 13.40
N GLY A 138 3.19 -9.36 14.46
CA GLY A 138 2.80 -8.40 15.50
C GLY A 138 2.62 -6.98 14.95
N PHE A 139 3.53 -6.53 14.09
CA PHE A 139 3.44 -5.23 13.43
C PHE A 139 2.19 -5.14 12.53
N LEU A 140 1.98 -6.13 11.66
CA LEU A 140 0.81 -6.17 10.78
C LEU A 140 -0.51 -6.23 11.58
N ALA A 141 -0.55 -6.98 12.69
CA ALA A 141 -1.71 -7.02 13.57
C ALA A 141 -1.99 -5.65 14.20
N GLY A 142 -0.96 -4.97 14.70
CA GLY A 142 -1.09 -3.62 15.28
C GLY A 142 -1.57 -2.59 14.26
N VAL A 143 -0.97 -2.59 13.07
CA VAL A 143 -1.41 -1.76 11.93
C VAL A 143 -2.86 -2.07 11.56
N GLY A 144 -3.25 -3.34 11.48
CA GLY A 144 -4.60 -3.76 11.16
C GLY A 144 -5.64 -3.21 12.15
N VAL A 145 -5.34 -3.28 13.44
CA VAL A 145 -6.18 -2.67 14.49
C VAL A 145 -6.27 -1.15 14.30
N GLN A 146 -5.14 -0.48 14.09
CA GLN A 146 -5.08 0.97 13.88
C GLN A 146 -5.93 1.41 12.67
N VAL A 147 -5.81 0.71 11.55
CA VAL A 147 -6.58 0.99 10.32
C VAL A 147 -8.07 0.69 10.53
N GLY A 148 -8.41 -0.38 11.26
CA GLY A 148 -9.79 -0.70 11.62
C GLY A 148 -10.46 0.41 12.44
N ILE A 149 -9.73 0.99 13.41
CA ILE A 149 -10.20 2.15 14.17
C ILE A 149 -10.36 3.37 13.23
N ALA A 150 -9.42 3.60 12.31
CA ALA A 150 -9.54 4.68 11.33
C ALA A 150 -10.79 4.55 10.44
N MET A 151 -11.07 3.35 9.92
CA MET A 151 -12.21 3.09 9.04
C MET A 151 -13.56 3.13 9.77
N SER A 152 -13.63 2.59 11.00
CA SER A 152 -14.87 2.64 11.81
C SER A 152 -15.34 4.06 12.12
N ARG A 153 -14.42 5.01 12.32
CA ARG A 153 -14.77 6.43 12.47
C ARG A 153 -15.35 7.03 11.20
N ASP A 154 -14.78 6.68 10.05
CA ASP A 154 -15.24 7.15 8.74
C ASP A 154 -16.66 6.63 8.45
N MET A 155 -16.92 5.35 8.75
CA MET A 155 -18.26 4.74 8.65
C MET A 155 -19.29 5.38 9.60
N LEU A 156 -18.87 5.85 10.78
CA LEU A 156 -19.75 6.48 11.77
C LEU A 156 -19.91 8.00 11.56
N GLY A 157 -19.23 8.59 10.57
CA GLY A 157 -19.29 10.03 10.27
C GLY A 157 -18.73 10.93 11.39
N VAL A 158 -17.93 10.38 12.30
CA VAL A 158 -17.38 11.12 13.44
C VAL A 158 -16.09 11.83 13.01
N ALA A 159 -16.24 13.08 12.55
CA ALA A 159 -15.11 13.97 12.25
C ALA A 159 -14.48 14.51 13.54
N ALA A 160 -13.71 13.67 14.24
CA ALA A 160 -12.97 14.09 15.44
C ALA A 160 -11.45 14.07 15.18
N PRO A 161 -10.72 15.17 15.46
CA PRO A 161 -9.28 15.28 15.27
C PRO A 161 -8.52 14.60 16.43
N ALA A 162 -8.80 13.33 16.70
CA ALA A 162 -8.08 12.59 17.73
C ALA A 162 -6.93 11.84 17.07
N HIS A 163 -5.68 12.23 17.37
CA HIS A 163 -4.46 11.52 16.98
C HIS A 163 -4.16 10.32 17.89
N ASP A 164 -4.94 10.16 18.98
CA ASP A 164 -4.78 9.07 19.95
C ASP A 164 -5.76 7.90 19.69
N PRO A 165 -5.27 6.69 19.39
CA PRO A 165 -6.12 5.53 19.10
C PRO A 165 -7.00 5.10 20.28
N LEU A 166 -6.55 5.34 21.52
CA LEU A 166 -7.36 5.07 22.72
C LEU A 166 -8.51 6.07 22.86
N LEU A 167 -8.27 7.35 22.58
CA LEU A 167 -9.32 8.36 22.57
C LEU A 167 -10.32 8.14 21.42
N GLN A 168 -9.83 7.66 20.27
CA GLN A 168 -10.69 7.25 19.16
C GLN A 168 -11.59 6.08 19.53
N LEU A 169 -11.07 5.05 20.20
CA LEU A 169 -11.85 3.90 20.68
C LEU A 169 -12.96 4.33 21.66
N VAL A 170 -12.64 5.22 22.61
CA VAL A 170 -13.62 5.77 23.54
C VAL A 170 -14.66 6.64 22.84
N GLN A 171 -14.27 7.39 21.81
CA GLN A 171 -15.19 8.22 21.02
C GLN A 171 -16.12 7.37 20.14
N VAL A 172 -15.61 6.33 19.48
CA VAL A 172 -16.40 5.35 18.74
C VAL A 172 -17.41 4.68 19.69
N ALA A 173 -16.96 4.25 20.87
CA ALA A 173 -17.84 3.66 21.89
C ALA A 173 -18.94 4.62 22.36
N ARG A 174 -18.64 5.92 22.46
CA ARG A 174 -19.62 6.97 22.83
C ARG A 174 -20.50 7.43 21.67
N ALA A 175 -20.10 7.20 20.43
CA ALA A 175 -20.86 7.56 19.23
C ALA A 175 -21.83 6.46 18.76
N LEU A 176 -21.58 5.19 19.14
CA LEU A 176 -22.50 4.06 18.93
C LEU A 176 -23.98 4.36 19.26
N PRO A 177 -24.34 4.99 20.39
CA PRO A 177 -25.73 5.32 20.69
C PRO A 177 -26.31 6.51 19.88
N ARG A 178 -25.50 7.21 19.07
CA ARG A 178 -25.94 8.30 18.17
C ARG A 178 -25.84 7.96 16.69
N ALA A 179 -25.43 6.74 16.33
CA ALA A 179 -25.34 6.30 14.96
C ALA A 179 -26.74 6.25 14.33
N GLN A 180 -27.03 7.24 13.48
CA GLN A 180 -28.27 7.31 12.71
C GLN A 180 -28.23 6.22 11.63
N GLY A 181 -29.19 5.30 11.63
CA GLY A 181 -29.27 4.11 10.76
C GLY A 181 -29.38 4.37 9.25
N LEU A 182 -29.16 5.60 8.78
CA LEU A 182 -29.22 5.98 7.36
C LEU A 182 -27.84 6.13 6.70
N THR A 183 -26.74 6.16 7.46
CA THR A 183 -25.36 6.19 6.91
C THR A 183 -24.77 4.78 6.72
N ALA A 184 -25.52 3.73 7.10
CA ALA A 184 -25.12 2.33 7.03
C ALA A 184 -25.73 1.57 5.85
N ALA A 185 -26.23 2.28 4.82
CA ALA A 185 -26.76 1.72 3.58
C ALA A 185 -25.92 2.15 2.38
#